data_AF-A0A955GE36-F1
#
_entry.id   AF-A0A955GE36-F1
#
_cell.length_a   1.000
_cell.length_b   1.000
_cell.length_c   1.000
_cell.angle_alpha   90.00
_cell.angle_beta   90.00
_cell.angle_gamma   90.00
#
_symmetry.space_group_name_H-M   'P 1'
#
loop_
_entity.id
_entity.type
_entity.pdbx_description
1 polymer ?
#
loop_
_entity_poly.entity_id
_entity_poly.type
_entity_poly.pdbx_seq_one_letter_code
_entity_poly.pdbx_strand_id
1 'polypeptide(L)'
;MYRFKNNYKNYLRYNKHKRACALCAPEDFTIIEQTEYAVVVVNNYPYDIWEQSVVLEHLMVLPLEHKANLSELSPATQNDIMALLAAYETKGYNIYARSVNNKHRSVAHHQHTHLIKIANDYARASLYIEKPYLLKMFGRHTKSKKTAQN
;
A
#
# COMPACT_ATOMS: atom_id res chain seq x y z
N MET A 1 7.41 -6.79 3.40
CA MET A 1 7.21 -5.34 3.57
C MET A 1 7.75 -4.93 4.93
N TYR A 2 8.51 -3.85 5.01
CA TYR A 2 9.16 -3.46 6.27
C TYR A 2 9.15 -1.95 6.45
N ARG A 3 9.40 -1.51 7.68
CA ARG A 3 9.54 -0.10 8.03
C ARG A 3 10.88 0.13 8.70
N PHE A 4 11.54 1.25 8.41
CA PHE A 4 12.64 1.70 9.22
C PHE A 4 12.14 2.07 10.61
N LYS A 5 13.06 2.07 11.58
CA LYS A 5 12.76 2.22 13.00
C LYS A 5 11.85 3.42 13.33
N ASN A 6 12.02 4.54 12.63
CA ASN A 6 11.22 5.75 12.87
C ASN A 6 9.77 5.57 12.41
N ASN A 7 9.54 5.09 11.18
CA ASN A 7 8.20 4.81 10.67
C ASN A 7 7.53 3.66 11.42
N TYR A 8 8.29 2.66 11.86
CA TYR A 8 7.79 1.61 12.75
C TYR A 8 7.31 2.18 14.08
N LYS A 9 8.06 3.09 14.71
CA LYS A 9 7.61 3.78 15.93
C LYS A 9 6.36 4.61 15.70
N ASN A 10 6.25 5.33 14.58
CA ASN A 10 5.05 6.10 14.24
C ASN A 10 3.83 5.19 14.07
N TYR A 11 4.01 4.07 13.37
CA TYR A 11 2.99 3.03 13.25
C TYR A 11 2.56 2.46 14.62
N LEU A 12 3.50 2.18 15.52
CA LEU A 12 3.20 1.69 16.88
C LEU A 12 2.51 2.74 17.77
N ARG A 13 2.79 4.03 17.55
CA ARG A 13 2.17 5.14 18.29
C ARG A 13 0.72 5.38 17.88
N TYR A 14 0.27 4.81 16.76
CA TYR A 14 -1.12 4.92 16.36
C TYR A 14 -2.04 4.24 17.38
N ASN A 15 -2.74 5.05 18.16
CA ASN A 15 -3.66 4.60 19.20
C ASN A 15 -4.89 5.53 19.29
N LYS A 16 -6.07 4.90 19.23
CA LYS A 16 -7.30 5.19 20.01
C LYS A 16 -8.15 6.45 19.74
N HIS A 17 -8.41 6.79 18.48
CA HIS A 17 -9.68 7.46 18.13
C HIS A 17 -10.44 6.59 17.14
N LYS A 18 -11.08 5.54 17.63
CA LYS A 18 -11.76 4.55 16.79
C LYS A 18 -13.11 5.08 16.35
N ARG A 19 -13.17 5.71 15.18
CA ARG A 19 -14.31 5.51 14.29
C ARG A 19 -14.47 3.99 14.07
N ALA A 20 -15.70 3.52 13.88
CA ALA A 20 -15.98 2.10 13.65
C ALA A 20 -15.14 1.54 12.48
N CYS A 21 -14.93 2.37 11.45
CA CYS A 21 -13.99 2.14 10.36
C CYS A 21 -13.14 3.39 10.12
N ALA A 22 -11.81 3.23 10.05
CA ALA A 22 -10.88 4.31 9.74
C ALA A 22 -10.82 4.67 8.25
N LEU A 23 -11.38 3.84 7.36
CA LEU A 23 -11.35 4.03 5.91
C LEU A 23 -12.64 4.67 5.36
N CYS A 24 -13.70 4.78 6.19
CA CYS A 24 -14.94 5.48 5.81
C CYS A 24 -14.82 7.01 5.85
N ALA A 25 -13.70 7.54 6.35
CA ALA A 25 -13.44 8.96 6.46
C ALA A 25 -12.22 9.31 5.60
N PRO A 26 -12.36 9.34 4.27
CA PRO A 26 -11.23 9.64 3.38
C PRO A 26 -10.63 11.03 3.61
N GLU A 27 -11.37 11.95 4.24
CA GLU A 27 -10.88 13.27 4.66
C GLU A 27 -9.77 13.22 5.73
N ASP A 28 -9.61 12.09 6.43
CA ASP A 28 -8.50 11.86 7.37
C ASP A 28 -7.17 11.55 6.63
N PHE A 29 -7.20 11.47 5.30
CA PHE A 29 -6.06 11.18 4.45
C PHE A 29 -5.80 12.31 3.46
N THR A 30 -4.58 12.37 2.95
CA THR A 30 -4.29 13.16 1.76
C THR A 30 -4.88 12.47 0.53
N ILE A 31 -5.93 13.07 -0.04
CA ILE A 31 -6.57 12.61 -1.27
C ILE A 31 -5.70 13.00 -2.47
N ILE A 32 -5.40 12.03 -3.33
CA ILE A 32 -4.67 12.21 -4.58
C ILE A 32 -5.64 12.33 -5.76
N GLU A 33 -6.68 11.49 -5.75
CA GLU A 33 -7.66 11.38 -6.83
C GLU A 33 -8.96 10.85 -6.24
N GLN A 34 -10.10 11.30 -6.74
CA GLN A 34 -11.42 10.83 -6.33
C GLN A 34 -12.30 10.66 -7.56
N THR A 35 -12.99 9.54 -7.61
CA THR A 35 -14.00 9.20 -8.61
C THR A 35 -15.38 9.19 -7.94
N GLU A 36 -16.41 8.75 -8.66
CA GLU A 36 -17.76 8.65 -8.11
C GLU A 36 -17.87 7.57 -7.02
N TYR A 37 -17.13 6.46 -7.16
CA TYR A 37 -17.28 5.29 -6.28
C TYR A 37 -16.03 4.96 -5.44
N ALA A 38 -14.89 5.57 -5.75
CA ALA A 38 -13.62 5.28 -5.10
C ALA A 38 -12.75 6.53 -4.89
N VAL A 39 -11.74 6.37 -4.05
CA VAL A 39 -10.76 7.42 -3.75
C VAL A 39 -9.37 6.82 -3.66
N VAL A 40 -8.38 7.54 -4.20
CA VAL A 40 -6.96 7.25 -4.04
C VAL A 40 -6.38 8.18 -3.00
N VAL A 41 -5.80 7.60 -1.95
CA VAL A 41 -5.24 8.34 -0.82
C VAL A 41 -3.81 7.95 -0.52
N VAL A 42 -3.03 8.86 0.08
CA VAL A 42 -1.73 8.52 0.66
C VAL A 42 -1.94 7.65 1.90
N ASN A 43 -1.18 6.55 2.01
CA ASN A 43 -1.21 5.76 3.23
C ASN A 43 -0.49 6.49 4.37
N ASN A 44 -1.22 6.85 5.42
CA ASN A 44 -0.66 7.48 6.62
C ASN A 44 0.42 6.63 7.33
N TYR A 45 0.47 5.33 7.05
CA TYR A 45 1.46 4.38 7.59
C TYR A 45 2.19 3.66 6.45
N PRO A 46 3.01 4.37 5.66
CA PRO A 46 3.64 3.80 4.49
C PRO A 46 4.63 2.69 4.86
N TYR A 47 5.00 1.86 3.90
CA TYR A 47 6.11 0.93 4.05
C TYR A 47 7.36 1.66 3.58
N ASP A 48 8.51 1.29 4.14
CA ASP A 48 9.80 1.79 3.66
C ASP A 48 10.44 0.84 2.67
N ILE A 49 10.17 -0.47 2.82
CA ILE A 49 10.72 -1.51 1.97
C ILE A 49 9.61 -2.42 1.46
N TRP A 50 9.61 -2.64 0.16
CA TRP A 50 8.79 -3.64 -0.52
C TRP A 50 9.67 -4.43 -1.48
N GLU A 51 9.62 -5.76 -1.42
CA GLU A 51 10.42 -6.65 -2.28
C GLU A 51 11.92 -6.31 -2.32
N GLN A 52 12.50 -5.98 -1.16
CA GLN A 52 13.91 -5.58 -1.02
C GLN A 52 14.29 -4.26 -1.72
N SER A 53 13.31 -3.52 -2.23
CA SER A 53 13.46 -2.18 -2.80
C SER A 53 12.89 -1.13 -1.86
N VAL A 54 13.40 0.09 -1.95
CA VAL A 54 12.85 1.24 -1.23
C VAL A 54 11.50 1.60 -1.84
N VAL A 55 10.49 1.82 -1.00
CA VAL A 55 9.20 2.36 -1.43
C VAL A 55 9.34 3.86 -1.64
N LEU A 56 8.96 4.33 -2.83
CA LEU A 56 8.93 5.74 -3.18
C LEU A 56 7.59 6.37 -2.82
N GLU A 57 6.50 5.66 -3.11
CA GLU A 57 5.13 6.11 -2.89
C GLU A 57 4.28 4.92 -2.41
N HIS A 58 3.45 5.13 -1.40
CA HIS A 58 2.50 4.13 -0.90
C HIS A 58 1.12 4.77 -0.81
N LEU A 59 0.26 4.46 -1.78
CA LEU A 59 -1.11 4.91 -1.85
C LEU A 59 -2.07 3.75 -1.57
N MET A 60 -3.35 4.07 -1.40
CA MET A 60 -4.43 3.09 -1.30
C MET A 60 -5.60 3.53 -2.17
N VAL A 61 -6.19 2.59 -2.90
CA VAL A 61 -7.53 2.74 -3.47
C VAL A 61 -8.54 2.24 -2.44
N LEU A 62 -9.49 3.10 -2.10
CA LEU A 62 -10.56 2.82 -1.16
C LEU A 62 -11.91 2.94 -1.89
N PRO A 63 -12.81 1.93 -1.82
CA PRO A 63 -14.21 2.15 -2.15
C PRO A 63 -14.84 3.10 -1.14
N LEU A 64 -15.75 3.96 -1.61
CA LEU A 64 -16.62 4.74 -0.72
C LEU A 64 -17.65 3.84 -0.01
N GLU A 65 -18.01 2.71 -0.64
CA GLU A 65 -18.80 1.65 0.00
C GLU A 65 -18.03 0.95 1.13
N HIS A 66 -18.65 0.84 2.30
CA HIS A 66 -18.12 0.04 3.41
C HIS A 66 -18.45 -1.43 3.20
N LYS A 67 -17.59 -2.15 2.48
CA LYS A 67 -17.65 -3.61 2.32
C LYS A 67 -16.29 -4.23 2.56
N ALA A 68 -16.25 -5.45 3.09
CA ALA A 68 -15.00 -6.13 3.39
C ALA A 68 -14.32 -6.67 2.13
N ASN A 69 -15.12 -7.00 1.11
CA ASN A 69 -14.73 -7.85 -0.02
C ASN A 69 -15.04 -7.17 -1.35
N LEU A 70 -14.18 -7.37 -2.35
CA LEU A 70 -14.44 -6.88 -3.71
C LEU A 70 -15.75 -7.44 -4.27
N SER A 71 -16.08 -8.70 -3.98
CA SER A 71 -17.29 -9.36 -4.45
C SER A 71 -18.60 -8.81 -3.87
N GLU A 72 -18.53 -8.04 -2.78
CA GLU A 72 -19.69 -7.43 -2.12
C GLU A 72 -19.95 -5.99 -2.57
N LEU A 73 -18.99 -5.40 -3.28
CA LEU A 73 -19.14 -4.06 -3.85
C LEU A 73 -20.11 -4.09 -5.02
N SER A 74 -20.80 -2.98 -5.26
CA SER A 74 -21.61 -2.85 -6.47
C SER A 74 -20.75 -2.99 -7.74
N PRO A 75 -21.32 -3.46 -8.87
CA PRO A 75 -20.59 -3.56 -10.13
C PRO A 75 -19.96 -2.23 -10.58
N ALA A 76 -20.63 -1.09 -10.30
CA ALA A 76 -20.10 0.23 -10.61
C ALA A 76 -18.81 0.50 -9.82
N THR A 77 -18.82 0.28 -8.50
CA THR A 77 -17.64 0.43 -7.65
C THR A 77 -16.51 -0.53 -8.03
N GLN A 78 -16.83 -1.78 -8.40
CA GLN A 78 -15.82 -2.74 -8.88
C GLN A 78 -15.14 -2.24 -10.15
N ASN A 79 -15.91 -1.77 -11.13
CA ASN A 79 -15.37 -1.24 -12.39
C ASN A 79 -14.51 0.00 -12.16
N ASP A 80 -14.93 0.89 -11.28
CA ASP A 80 -14.22 2.15 -10.97
C ASP A 80 -12.88 1.86 -10.29
N ILE A 81 -12.86 0.94 -9.32
CA ILE A 81 -11.62 0.45 -8.71
C ILE A 81 -10.71 -0.17 -9.78
N MET A 82 -11.24 -1.05 -10.65
CA MET A 82 -10.42 -1.70 -11.68
C MET A 82 -9.82 -0.68 -12.66
N ALA A 83 -10.56 0.37 -13.03
CA ALA A 83 -10.05 1.45 -13.87
C ALA A 83 -8.91 2.20 -13.19
N LEU A 84 -9.05 2.56 -11.90
CA LEU A 84 -7.98 3.16 -11.11
C LEU A 84 -6.77 2.23 -11.01
N LEU A 85 -6.96 0.95 -10.71
CA LEU A 85 -5.87 -0.01 -10.62
C LEU A 85 -5.10 -0.11 -11.94
N ALA A 86 -5.80 -0.26 -13.07
CA ALA A 86 -5.17 -0.28 -14.39
C ALA A 86 -4.40 1.02 -14.69
N ALA A 87 -4.97 2.18 -14.36
CA ALA A 87 -4.29 3.46 -14.56
C ALA A 87 -3.01 3.58 -13.72
N TYR A 88 -3.01 3.16 -12.46
CA TYR A 88 -1.81 3.23 -11.61
C TYR A 88 -0.78 2.13 -11.93
N GLU A 89 -1.20 0.98 -12.41
CA GLU A 89 -0.29 -0.05 -12.93
C GLU A 89 0.59 0.51 -14.06
N THR A 90 -0.01 1.21 -15.04
CA THR A 90 0.75 1.85 -16.14
C THR A 90 1.72 2.93 -15.65
N LYS A 91 1.46 3.53 -14.47
CA LYS A 91 2.34 4.51 -13.80
C LYS A 91 3.45 3.84 -12.98
N GLY A 92 3.58 2.51 -13.03
CA GLY A 92 4.63 1.73 -12.37
C GLY A 92 4.34 1.37 -10.91
N TYR A 93 3.07 1.36 -10.49
CA TYR A 93 2.68 0.92 -9.16
C TYR A 93 2.42 -0.58 -9.11
N ASN A 94 2.91 -1.22 -8.05
CA ASN A 94 2.52 -2.59 -7.71
C ASN A 94 1.16 -2.57 -7.02
N ILE A 95 0.28 -3.50 -7.40
CA ILE A 95 -1.06 -3.65 -6.84
C ILE A 95 -1.06 -4.77 -5.81
N TYR A 96 -1.50 -4.49 -4.58
CA TYR A 96 -1.50 -5.48 -3.51
C TYR A 96 -2.69 -5.31 -2.57
N ALA A 97 -3.47 -6.37 -2.38
CA ALA A 97 -4.52 -6.42 -1.36
C ALA A 97 -4.36 -7.66 -0.48
N ARG A 98 -4.72 -7.53 0.80
CA ARG A 98 -4.78 -8.67 1.73
C ARG A 98 -6.16 -9.30 1.70
N SER A 99 -6.21 -10.62 1.73
CA SER A 99 -7.48 -11.34 1.95
C SER A 99 -8.09 -10.98 3.30
N VAL A 100 -9.41 -11.13 3.40
CA VAL A 100 -10.23 -10.87 4.61
C VAL A 100 -9.71 -11.61 5.83
N ASN A 101 -9.29 -12.85 5.63
CA ASN A 101 -8.86 -13.75 6.69
C ASN A 101 -7.37 -13.57 7.05
N ASN A 102 -6.67 -12.63 6.40
CA ASN A 102 -5.27 -12.36 6.69
C ASN A 102 -5.15 -11.61 8.02
N LYS A 103 -4.49 -12.21 9.01
CA LYS A 103 -4.27 -11.60 10.35
C LYS A 103 -3.52 -10.27 10.32
N HIS A 104 -2.81 -9.97 9.24
CA HIS A 104 -2.09 -8.71 9.07
C HIS A 104 -2.91 -7.64 8.31
N ARG A 105 -4.17 -7.91 7.95
CA ARG A 105 -5.09 -6.91 7.41
C ARG A 105 -5.57 -6.01 8.56
N SER A 106 -5.20 -4.74 8.53
CA SER A 106 -5.46 -3.79 9.62
C SER A 106 -6.94 -3.42 9.75
N VAL A 107 -7.63 -3.23 8.62
CA VAL A 107 -9.07 -2.94 8.56
C VAL A 107 -9.76 -4.09 7.83
N ALA A 108 -10.21 -5.09 8.58
CA ALA A 108 -10.76 -6.33 8.02
C ALA A 108 -12.12 -6.15 7.35
N HIS A 109 -12.94 -5.19 7.83
CA HIS A 109 -14.32 -4.99 7.38
C HIS A 109 -14.48 -3.96 6.24
N HIS A 110 -13.39 -3.31 5.81
CA HIS A 110 -13.41 -2.35 4.70
C HIS A 110 -12.29 -2.69 3.72
N GLN A 111 -12.68 -2.90 2.47
CA GLN A 111 -11.79 -3.23 1.37
C GLN A 111 -10.85 -2.07 1.06
N HIS A 112 -9.60 -2.39 0.81
CA HIS A 112 -8.60 -1.43 0.37
C HIS A 112 -7.53 -2.17 -0.42
N THR A 113 -7.05 -1.52 -1.47
CA THR A 113 -5.99 -2.05 -2.32
C THR A 113 -4.82 -1.11 -2.27
N HIS A 114 -3.65 -1.61 -1.90
CA HIS A 114 -2.43 -0.85 -1.85
C HIS A 114 -1.85 -0.67 -3.25
N LEU A 115 -1.40 0.54 -3.53
CA LEU A 115 -0.61 0.91 -4.70
C LEU A 115 0.78 1.29 -4.21
N ILE A 116 1.80 0.50 -4.58
CA ILE A 116 3.15 0.63 -4.03
C ILE A 116 4.14 0.85 -5.17
N LYS A 117 4.71 2.04 -5.24
CA LYS A 117 5.78 2.36 -6.18
C LYS A 117 7.12 2.20 -5.50
N ILE A 118 8.03 1.48 -6.15
CA ILE A 118 9.36 1.17 -5.62
C ILE A 118 10.45 1.76 -6.48
N ALA A 119 11.63 1.95 -5.88
CA ALA A 119 12.83 2.31 -6.62
C ALA A 119 13.22 1.19 -7.60
N ASN A 120 13.87 1.55 -8.71
CA ASN A 120 14.30 0.60 -9.75
C ASN A 120 15.62 -0.14 -9.38
N ASP A 121 15.85 -0.31 -8.09
CA ASP A 121 16.97 -1.03 -7.52
C ASP A 121 16.54 -1.79 -6.28
N TYR A 122 17.33 -2.78 -5.90
CA TYR A 122 17.04 -3.64 -4.75
C TYR A 122 18.31 -3.88 -3.93
N ALA A 123 18.13 -4.13 -2.64
CA ALA A 123 19.22 -4.54 -1.77
C ALA A 123 19.71 -5.93 -2.15
N ARG A 124 21.03 -6.15 -2.10
CA ARG A 124 21.62 -7.48 -2.34
C ARG A 124 21.41 -8.41 -1.17
N ALA A 125 21.29 -7.86 0.03
CA ALA A 125 20.93 -8.59 1.24
C ALA A 125 20.15 -7.68 2.20
N SER A 126 19.35 -8.28 3.07
CA SER A 126 18.67 -7.58 4.15
C SER A 126 18.71 -8.40 5.44
N LEU A 127 18.89 -7.72 6.57
CA LEU A 127 18.76 -8.29 7.92
C LEU A 127 17.56 -7.65 8.59
N TYR A 128 16.65 -8.51 9.06
CA TYR A 128 15.49 -8.11 9.86
C TYR A 128 15.48 -8.90 11.17
N ILE A 129 15.33 -8.18 12.28
CA ILE A 129 15.11 -8.72 13.62
C ILE A 129 13.93 -7.96 14.21
N GLU A 130 12.90 -8.68 14.65
CA GLU A 130 11.70 -8.04 15.23
C GLU A 130 11.97 -7.49 16.63
N LYS A 131 12.73 -8.23 17.45
CA LYS A 131 13.07 -7.87 18.83
C LYS A 131 14.53 -8.28 19.13
N PRO A 132 15.45 -7.31 19.34
CA PRO A 132 15.26 -5.85 19.22
C PRO A 132 14.97 -5.44 17.76
N TYR A 133 14.12 -4.42 17.55
CA TYR A 133 13.74 -4.01 16.21
C TYR A 133 14.94 -3.47 15.42
N LEU A 134 15.40 -4.25 14.44
CA LEU A 134 16.50 -3.92 13.54
C LEU A 134 16.10 -4.25 12.11
N LEU A 135 16.30 -3.29 11.22
CA LEU A 135 16.15 -3.47 9.78
C LEU A 135 17.34 -2.82 9.12
N LYS A 136 18.12 -3.60 8.37
CA LYS A 136 19.27 -3.11 7.62
C LYS A 136 19.30 -3.72 6.22
N MET A 137 19.52 -2.86 5.22
CA MET A 137 19.72 -3.25 3.83
C MET A 137 21.22 -3.14 3.51
N PHE A 138 21.74 -4.06 2.70
CA PHE A 138 23.14 -4.12 2.31
C PHE A 138 23.29 -4.15 0.79
N GLY A 139 24.15 -3.26 0.29
CA GLY A 139 24.36 -3.04 -1.14
C GLY A 139 23.10 -2.53 -1.85
N ARG A 140 23.27 -2.04 -3.09
CA ARG A 140 22.16 -1.74 -4.00
C ARG A 140 22.53 -2.26 -5.38
N HIS A 141 21.58 -2.88 -6.06
CA HIS A 141 21.75 -3.36 -7.43
C HIS A 141 20.61 -2.84 -8.29
N THR A 142 20.95 -2.14 -9.36
CA THR A 142 20.01 -1.74 -10.40
C THR A 142 19.89 -2.87 -11.41
N LYS A 143 18.66 -3.28 -11.77
CA LYS A 143 18.49 -4.10 -12.97
C LYS A 143 18.96 -3.27 -14.15
N SER A 144 20.09 -3.67 -14.76
CA SER A 144 20.52 -3.10 -16.03
C SER A 144 19.38 -3.26 -17.04
N LYS A 145 18.91 -2.14 -17.61
CA LYS A 145 18.08 -2.19 -18.81
C LYS A 145 19.00 -2.71 -19.92
N LYS A 146 19.04 -4.02 -20.14
CA LYS A 146 19.40 -4.51 -21.48
C LYS A 146 18.32 -3.96 -22.40
N THR A 147 18.63 -2.88 -23.10
CA THR A 147 17.89 -2.44 -24.28
C THR A 147 17.79 -3.65 -25.19
N ALA A 148 16.59 -4.22 -25.29
CA ALA A 148 16.25 -5.05 -26.43
C ALA A 148 16.24 -4.11 -27.64
N GLN A 149 17.39 -4.02 -28.30
CA GLN A 149 17.41 -3.72 -29.72
C GLN A 149 16.83 -4.95 -30.39
N ASN A 150 15.65 -4.81 -30.99
CA ASN A 150 15.18 -5.46 -32.21
C ASN A 150 13.81 -4.91 -32.57
#